data_AF-A0A0F9JQN8-F1
#
_entry.id   AF-A0A0F9JQN8-F1
#
_cell.length_a   1.000
_cell.length_b   1.000
_cell.length_c   1.000
_cell.angle_alpha   90.00
_cell.angle_beta   90.00
_cell.angle_gamma   90.00
#
_symmetry.space_group_name_H-M   'P 1'
#
loop_
_entity.id
_entity.type
_entity.pdbx_description
1 polymer ?
#
loop_
_entity_poly.entity_id
_entity_poly.type
_entity_poly.pdbx_seq_one_letter_code
_entity_poly.pdbx_strand_id
1 'polypeptide(L)'
;SDSFVSEEEIAKRIEKFANILIEVSEEAFNKEKLFYIFLVLSKRIQDDFERLLAHRITRRITPLTSVDIQFTKDDIEQFATHFFSILWVSNYKNVKNKFDRKDYKFHEIIGHMISDFMDNLDYLNLNINSSVIGDYVEKFRNIYDIILDGVSEYHLDRANFDDKSTLGTRVEGVLKDFLLSRNKPLIYEEDKHQIKIIYVKDNIKIGKYETDGYYNFLIGDTSIGIMPVEITAQKDLKGRKKNQLKAFTKKYNTLLIWMFIDRNKGMKELKNFKESILIDIPNELYELIIPKDFVKYTLILKERKFSLLEELKVDLIDDIQTYLTKYAKNLFNRWMMEKPIKIVQKDEKEEVGPVFKEAEEKIERLFDNLFSSFGEKEKKTHGILTRKLREEVKFLNKGLNLDEDFLNTKNIYREIIEILKKHKLGRFNSPISERSFLIKETNFTREEAITICTPIIASRIKGTIKGS
;
A
#
# COMPACT_ATOMS: atom_id res chain seq x y z
N SER A 1 14.47 2.12 43.49
CA SER A 1 14.49 0.77 42.90
C SER A 1 13.64 -0.11 43.80
N ASP A 2 12.38 -0.34 43.43
CA ASP A 2 11.48 -1.14 44.26
C ASP A 2 11.95 -2.59 44.31
N SER A 3 11.95 -3.14 45.51
CA SER A 3 12.29 -4.54 45.81
C SER A 3 11.49 -5.48 44.90
N PHE A 4 12.17 -6.45 44.28
CA PHE A 4 11.51 -7.56 43.58
C PHE A 4 10.54 -8.24 44.56
N VAL A 5 9.24 -7.99 44.38
CA VAL A 5 8.17 -8.67 45.08
C VAL A 5 8.21 -10.14 44.65
N SER A 6 8.11 -11.08 45.60
CA SER A 6 8.13 -12.52 45.27
C SER A 6 6.90 -12.90 44.44
N GLU A 7 7.04 -13.93 43.58
CA GLU A 7 5.92 -14.41 42.75
C GLU A 7 4.69 -14.78 43.58
N GLU A 8 4.89 -15.35 44.77
CA GLU A 8 3.81 -15.71 45.70
C GLU A 8 3.03 -14.48 46.18
N GLU A 9 3.72 -13.36 46.40
CA GLU A 9 3.08 -12.13 46.83
C GLU A 9 2.40 -11.37 45.67
N ILE A 10 2.94 -11.49 44.46
CA ILE A 10 2.26 -11.06 43.23
C ILE A 10 0.96 -11.87 43.03
N ALA A 11 1.01 -13.19 43.19
CA ALA A 11 -0.16 -14.06 43.07
C ALA A 11 -1.24 -13.72 44.11
N LYS A 12 -0.88 -13.48 45.36
CA LYS A 12 -1.81 -13.03 46.42
C LYS A 12 -2.47 -11.69 46.08
N ARG A 13 -1.74 -10.76 45.47
CA ARG A 13 -2.29 -9.46 45.03
C ARG A 13 -3.28 -9.63 43.87
N ILE A 14 -2.96 -10.48 42.90
CA ILE A 14 -3.84 -10.83 41.77
C ILE A 14 -5.13 -11.48 42.29
N GLU A 15 -5.03 -12.44 43.20
CA GLU A 15 -6.19 -13.13 43.79
C GLU A 15 -7.07 -12.17 44.62
N LYS A 16 -6.45 -11.29 45.42
CA LYS A 16 -7.18 -10.25 46.16
C LYS A 16 -7.95 -9.33 45.21
N PHE A 17 -7.30 -8.90 44.13
CA PHE A 17 -7.91 -8.05 43.11
C PHE A 17 -9.09 -8.74 42.40
N ALA A 18 -8.90 -9.99 41.98
CA ALA A 18 -9.94 -10.82 41.40
C ALA A 18 -11.19 -10.95 42.29
N ASN A 19 -10.99 -11.18 43.59
CA ASN A 19 -12.11 -11.32 44.53
C ASN A 19 -12.87 -9.99 44.71
N ILE A 20 -12.19 -8.84 44.69
CA ILE A 20 -12.84 -7.52 44.71
C ILE A 20 -13.72 -7.34 43.47
N LEU A 21 -13.24 -7.72 42.29
CA LEU A 21 -14.04 -7.65 41.07
C LEU A 21 -15.31 -8.48 41.16
N ILE A 22 -15.19 -9.73 41.65
CA ILE A 22 -16.32 -10.64 41.81
C ILE A 22 -17.33 -10.05 42.78
N GLU A 23 -16.89 -9.59 43.95
CA GLU A 23 -17.75 -9.02 44.99
C GLU A 23 -18.51 -7.78 44.50
N VAL A 24 -17.80 -6.84 43.88
CA VAL A 24 -18.42 -5.62 43.31
C VAL A 24 -19.40 -5.97 42.18
N SER A 25 -19.08 -6.98 41.37
CA SER A 25 -19.95 -7.42 40.28
C SER A 25 -21.23 -8.07 40.77
N GLU A 26 -21.13 -8.93 41.78
CA GLU A 26 -22.28 -9.57 42.43
C GLU A 26 -23.15 -8.53 43.14
N GLU A 27 -22.54 -7.56 43.82
CA GLU A 27 -23.26 -6.48 44.49
C GLU A 27 -24.05 -5.61 43.50
N ALA A 28 -23.44 -5.25 42.37
CA ALA A 28 -24.08 -4.44 41.36
C ALA A 28 -25.19 -5.21 40.60
N PHE A 29 -24.97 -6.50 40.30
CA PHE A 29 -26.01 -7.38 39.75
C PHE A 29 -27.23 -7.47 40.67
N ASN A 30 -27.01 -7.69 41.96
CA ASN A 30 -28.09 -7.78 42.97
C ASN A 30 -28.86 -6.46 43.16
N LYS A 31 -28.25 -5.32 42.79
CA LYS A 31 -28.86 -3.99 42.90
C LYS A 31 -29.45 -3.49 41.58
N GLU A 32 -29.50 -4.34 40.55
CA GLU A 32 -29.91 -3.97 39.18
C GLU A 32 -29.19 -2.73 38.64
N LYS A 33 -27.94 -2.52 39.07
CA LYS A 33 -27.13 -1.37 38.63
C LYS A 33 -26.26 -1.79 37.46
N LEU A 34 -26.42 -1.09 36.34
CA LEU A 34 -25.43 -1.10 35.27
C LEU A 34 -24.13 -0.52 35.83
N PHE A 35 -23.07 -1.32 35.85
CA PHE A 35 -21.74 -0.89 36.27
C PHE A 35 -20.72 -1.43 35.27
N TYR A 36 -19.67 -0.65 35.05
CA TYR A 36 -18.55 -1.02 34.19
C TYR A 36 -17.28 -0.95 35.02
N ILE A 37 -16.47 -2.01 34.99
CA ILE A 37 -15.11 -1.97 35.54
C ILE A 37 -14.13 -1.94 34.38
N PHE A 38 -13.45 -0.81 34.22
CA PHE A 38 -12.38 -0.66 33.24
C PHE A 38 -11.05 -1.03 33.89
N LEU A 39 -10.41 -2.06 33.33
CA LEU A 39 -9.12 -2.55 33.75
C LEU A 39 -8.06 -2.24 32.69
N VAL A 40 -7.30 -1.19 32.92
CA VAL A 40 -6.14 -0.86 32.08
C VAL A 40 -4.91 -1.49 32.72
N LEU A 41 -4.51 -2.65 32.19
CA LEU A 41 -3.31 -3.37 32.65
C LEU A 41 -2.13 -3.07 31.71
N SER A 42 -0.94 -2.89 32.28
CA SER A 42 0.28 -2.94 31.46
C SER A 42 0.49 -4.36 30.94
N LYS A 43 1.10 -4.51 29.75
CA LYS A 43 1.38 -5.82 29.13
C LYS A 43 2.08 -6.79 30.09
N ARG A 44 3.04 -6.28 30.88
CA ARG A 44 3.73 -7.05 31.94
C ARG A 44 2.77 -7.59 33.00
N ILE A 45 1.82 -6.77 33.45
CA ILE A 45 0.84 -7.18 34.47
C ILE A 45 -0.16 -8.17 33.88
N GLN A 46 -0.54 -8.01 32.60
CA GLN A 46 -1.38 -8.97 31.89
C GLN A 46 -0.69 -10.34 31.81
N ASP A 47 0.58 -10.37 31.40
CA ASP A 47 1.37 -11.61 31.32
C ASP A 47 1.51 -12.27 32.71
N ASP A 48 1.71 -11.47 33.78
CA ASP A 48 1.72 -11.97 35.16
C ASP A 48 0.34 -12.49 35.61
N PHE A 49 -0.75 -11.85 35.17
CA PHE A 49 -2.13 -12.28 35.43
C PHE A 49 -2.39 -13.65 34.80
N GLU A 50 -2.06 -13.81 33.52
CA GLU A 50 -2.25 -15.06 32.76
C GLU A 50 -1.35 -16.18 33.28
N ARG A 51 -0.14 -15.86 33.72
CA ARG A 51 0.85 -16.82 34.26
C ARG A 51 0.51 -17.31 35.66
N LEU A 52 0.01 -16.43 36.54
CA LEU A 52 -0.13 -16.69 37.98
C LEU A 52 -1.57 -16.95 38.44
N LEU A 53 -2.58 -16.73 37.58
CA LEU A 53 -3.95 -17.09 37.89
C LEU A 53 -4.10 -18.61 38.01
N ALA A 54 -4.35 -19.08 39.24
CA ALA A 54 -4.69 -20.46 39.50
C ALA A 54 -5.97 -20.84 38.73
N HIS A 55 -5.98 -22.06 38.17
CA HIS A 55 -7.02 -22.64 37.32
C HIS A 55 -8.47 -22.49 37.86
N ARG A 56 -8.63 -22.29 39.18
CA ARG A 56 -9.90 -22.12 39.90
C ARG A 56 -10.44 -20.68 39.86
N ILE A 57 -9.57 -19.67 39.83
CA ILE A 57 -9.93 -18.24 39.74
C ILE A 57 -10.16 -17.88 38.27
N THR A 58 -9.32 -18.39 37.36
CA THR A 58 -9.50 -18.23 35.91
C THR A 58 -10.92 -18.64 35.50
N ARG A 59 -11.39 -19.83 35.91
CA ARG A 59 -12.77 -20.28 35.62
C ARG A 59 -13.88 -19.38 36.17
N ARG A 60 -13.64 -18.60 37.23
CA ARG A 60 -14.64 -17.69 37.83
C ARG A 60 -14.61 -16.30 37.16
N ILE A 61 -13.46 -15.87 36.68
CA ILE A 61 -13.28 -14.59 35.98
C ILE A 61 -13.55 -14.72 34.48
N THR A 62 -13.22 -15.85 33.86
CA THR A 62 -13.40 -16.08 32.41
C THR A 62 -14.82 -15.75 31.92
N PRO A 63 -15.90 -16.18 32.61
CA PRO A 63 -17.26 -15.81 32.22
C PRO A 63 -17.54 -14.31 32.32
N LEU A 64 -16.88 -13.60 33.24
CA LEU A 64 -17.00 -12.15 33.42
C LEU A 64 -16.16 -11.37 32.41
N THR A 65 -15.09 -11.97 31.89
CA THR A 65 -14.25 -11.41 30.80
C THR A 65 -14.79 -11.71 29.40
N SER A 66 -15.72 -12.65 29.26
CA SER A 66 -16.27 -13.11 27.98
C SER A 66 -17.79 -12.87 27.87
N VAL A 67 -18.32 -11.85 28.54
CA VAL A 67 -19.64 -11.34 28.22
C VAL A 67 -19.44 -10.37 27.08
N ASP A 68 -19.88 -10.75 25.87
CA ASP A 68 -20.02 -9.82 24.75
C ASP A 68 -21.06 -8.77 25.14
N ILE A 69 -20.60 -7.71 25.80
CA ILE A 69 -21.43 -6.54 26.07
C ILE A 69 -21.62 -5.86 24.71
N GLN A 70 -22.82 -6.00 24.14
CA GLN A 70 -23.22 -5.19 23.01
C GLN A 70 -23.27 -3.74 23.48
N PHE A 71 -22.28 -2.96 23.07
CA PHE A 71 -22.31 -1.52 23.32
C PHE A 71 -23.43 -0.91 22.49
N THR A 72 -24.20 -0.01 23.09
CA THR A 72 -25.08 0.87 22.31
C THR A 72 -24.24 2.02 21.71
N LYS A 73 -24.83 2.78 20.79
CA LYS A 73 -24.18 4.00 20.27
C LYS A 73 -23.83 4.96 21.42
N ASP A 74 -24.74 5.14 22.36
CA ASP A 74 -24.57 6.02 23.51
C ASP A 74 -23.42 5.54 24.43
N ASP A 75 -23.27 4.23 24.62
CA ASP A 75 -22.17 3.67 25.42
C ASP A 75 -20.80 3.95 24.76
N ILE A 76 -20.71 3.81 23.43
CA ILE A 76 -19.47 4.08 22.69
C ILE A 76 -19.16 5.58 22.70
N GLU A 77 -20.17 6.44 22.61
CA GLU A 77 -19.99 7.89 22.68
C GLU A 77 -19.49 8.34 24.06
N GLN A 78 -20.09 7.82 25.14
CA GLN A 78 -19.62 8.05 26.50
C GLN A 78 -18.21 7.51 26.69
N PHE A 79 -17.94 6.31 26.20
CA PHE A 79 -16.61 5.71 26.24
C PHE A 79 -15.58 6.57 25.52
N ALA A 80 -15.85 7.00 24.28
CA ALA A 80 -14.98 7.89 23.51
C ALA A 80 -14.73 9.19 24.30
N THR A 81 -15.78 9.84 24.78
CA THR A 81 -15.69 11.09 25.55
C THR A 81 -14.79 10.94 26.78
N HIS A 82 -14.99 9.90 27.57
CA HIS A 82 -14.17 9.63 28.74
C HIS A 82 -12.73 9.27 28.36
N PHE A 83 -12.54 8.44 27.33
CA PHE A 83 -11.22 8.02 26.87
C PHE A 83 -10.38 9.20 26.36
N PHE A 84 -10.95 10.04 25.49
CA PHE A 84 -10.30 11.26 25.01
C PHE A 84 -10.02 12.26 26.16
N SER A 85 -10.92 12.37 27.13
CA SER A 85 -10.69 13.19 28.32
C SER A 85 -9.52 12.68 29.16
N ILE A 86 -9.39 11.36 29.32
CA ILE A 86 -8.25 10.73 30.00
C ILE A 86 -6.96 10.97 29.22
N LEU A 87 -6.95 10.79 27.91
CA LEU A 87 -5.79 11.04 27.05
C LEU A 87 -5.35 12.51 27.13
N TRP A 88 -6.31 13.43 27.14
CA TRP A 88 -6.08 14.86 27.33
C TRP A 88 -5.41 15.16 28.67
N VAL A 89 -6.00 14.72 29.78
CA VAL A 89 -5.45 14.96 31.13
C VAL A 89 -4.06 14.35 31.26
N SER A 90 -3.88 13.13 30.75
CA SER A 90 -2.59 12.42 30.80
C SER A 90 -1.50 13.12 29.98
N ASN A 91 -1.88 13.80 28.90
CA ASN A 91 -0.98 14.54 28.02
C ASN A 91 -1.01 16.07 28.25
N TYR A 92 -1.61 16.54 29.35
CA TYR A 92 -1.85 17.97 29.58
C TYR A 92 -0.59 18.83 29.45
N LYS A 93 0.56 18.33 29.94
CA LYS A 93 1.85 19.04 29.80
C LYS A 93 2.26 19.21 28.34
N ASN A 94 2.10 18.17 27.52
CA ASN A 94 2.46 18.20 26.10
C ASN A 94 1.54 19.15 25.32
N VAL A 95 0.24 19.10 25.61
CA VAL A 95 -0.77 20.02 25.06
C VAL A 95 -0.42 21.46 25.43
N LYS A 96 -0.24 21.74 26.73
CA LYS A 96 0.07 23.07 27.24
C LYS A 96 1.36 23.64 26.64
N ASN A 97 2.36 22.79 26.41
CA ASN A 97 3.60 23.22 25.77
C ASN A 97 3.44 23.51 24.27
N LYS A 98 2.40 22.97 23.61
CA LYS A 98 2.13 23.17 22.18
C LYS A 98 1.20 24.35 21.89
N PHE A 99 0.37 24.77 22.84
CA PHE A 99 -0.62 25.85 22.66
C PHE A 99 -0.39 26.96 23.69
N ASP A 100 0.02 28.14 23.22
CA ASP A 100 0.30 29.29 24.09
C ASP A 100 -0.98 29.94 24.64
N ARG A 101 -2.11 29.82 23.92
CA ARG A 101 -3.43 30.34 24.33
C ARG A 101 -4.33 29.23 24.85
N LYS A 102 -4.86 29.43 26.06
CA LYS A 102 -5.80 28.56 26.81
C LYS A 102 -6.49 27.50 25.94
N ASP A 103 -6.01 26.26 26.03
CA ASP A 103 -6.64 24.93 26.08
C ASP A 103 -8.01 24.66 25.37
N TYR A 104 -8.93 25.62 25.32
CA TYR A 104 -10.32 25.45 24.89
C TYR A 104 -10.48 24.98 23.43
N LYS A 105 -9.67 25.48 22.50
CA LYS A 105 -9.84 25.15 21.08
C LYS A 105 -9.50 23.70 20.75
N PHE A 106 -8.48 23.13 21.39
CA PHE A 106 -8.16 21.71 21.18
C PHE A 106 -9.25 20.83 21.79
N HIS A 107 -9.77 21.19 22.97
CA HIS A 107 -10.89 20.48 23.57
C HIS A 107 -12.15 20.51 22.68
N GLU A 108 -12.46 21.67 22.08
CA GLU A 108 -13.56 21.84 21.12
C GLU A 108 -13.37 20.96 19.87
N ILE A 109 -12.16 20.93 19.30
CA ILE A 109 -11.82 20.05 18.17
C ILE A 109 -12.05 18.58 18.54
N ILE A 110 -11.51 18.12 19.67
CA ILE A 110 -11.68 16.73 20.11
C ILE A 110 -13.16 16.40 20.35
N GLY A 111 -13.93 17.31 20.94
CA GLY A 111 -15.38 17.15 21.11
C GLY A 111 -16.12 16.97 19.78
N HIS A 112 -15.86 17.83 18.81
CA HIS A 112 -16.44 17.71 17.46
C HIS A 112 -16.02 16.42 16.75
N MET A 113 -14.77 16.00 16.95
CA MET A 113 -14.25 14.76 16.38
C MET A 113 -14.95 13.53 16.94
N ILE A 114 -15.17 13.47 18.25
CA ILE A 114 -15.92 12.36 18.87
C ILE A 114 -17.30 12.25 18.23
N SER A 115 -18.03 13.36 18.13
CA SER A 115 -19.36 13.37 17.48
C SER A 115 -19.28 12.88 16.03
N ASP A 116 -18.34 13.42 15.24
CA ASP A 116 -18.20 13.06 13.84
C ASP A 116 -17.79 11.58 13.66
N PHE A 117 -16.99 11.02 14.57
CA PHE A 117 -16.62 9.59 14.58
C PHE A 117 -17.80 8.70 14.93
N MET A 118 -18.57 9.09 15.93
CA MET A 118 -19.77 8.34 16.35
C MET A 118 -20.79 8.21 15.22
N ASP A 119 -20.86 9.20 14.33
CA ASP A 119 -21.76 9.18 13.17
C ASP A 119 -21.20 8.39 11.98
N ASN A 120 -19.94 7.97 12.02
CA ASN A 120 -19.23 7.33 10.91
C ASN A 120 -18.35 6.14 11.38
N LEU A 121 -18.70 5.45 12.47
CA LEU A 121 -17.92 4.34 13.05
C LEU A 121 -17.59 3.25 12.03
N ASP A 122 -18.52 2.94 11.14
CA ASP A 122 -18.35 1.88 10.17
C ASP A 122 -17.32 2.23 9.08
N TYR A 123 -17.07 3.52 8.82
CA TYR A 123 -15.95 3.95 7.98
C TYR A 123 -14.59 3.71 8.65
N LEU A 124 -14.55 3.56 9.97
CA LEU A 124 -13.36 3.20 10.73
C LEU A 124 -13.17 1.69 10.83
N ASN A 125 -13.96 0.90 10.10
CA ASN A 125 -14.08 -0.55 10.24
C ASN A 125 -14.50 -0.98 11.66
N LEU A 126 -15.21 -0.10 12.37
CA LEU A 126 -15.77 -0.40 13.69
C LEU A 126 -17.27 -0.68 13.54
N ASN A 127 -17.69 -1.83 14.06
CA ASN A 127 -19.08 -2.24 14.07
C ASN A 127 -19.54 -2.38 15.53
N ILE A 128 -20.56 -1.61 15.88
CA ILE A 128 -21.18 -1.61 17.21
C ILE A 128 -21.53 -3.05 17.67
N ASN A 129 -21.93 -3.90 16.73
CA ASN A 129 -22.36 -5.27 17.01
C ASN A 129 -21.23 -6.32 17.07
N SER A 130 -20.01 -5.99 16.64
CA SER A 130 -18.94 -7.00 16.49
C SER A 130 -17.53 -6.54 16.84
N SER A 131 -17.30 -5.25 17.04
CA SER A 131 -16.00 -4.72 17.47
C SER A 131 -15.84 -4.86 18.98
N VAL A 132 -14.66 -5.30 19.39
CA VAL A 132 -14.32 -5.41 20.82
C VAL A 132 -13.80 -4.06 21.31
N ILE A 133 -13.88 -3.81 22.62
CA ILE A 133 -13.43 -2.52 23.20
C ILE A 133 -11.98 -2.18 22.87
N GLY A 134 -11.12 -3.20 22.68
CA GLY A 134 -9.75 -3.04 22.23
C GLY A 134 -9.63 -2.31 20.89
N ASP A 135 -10.52 -2.61 19.93
CA ASP A 135 -10.53 -1.99 18.60
C ASP A 135 -10.83 -0.49 18.71
N TYR A 136 -11.78 -0.11 19.57
CA TYR A 136 -12.13 1.28 19.84
C TYR A 136 -10.98 2.01 20.54
N VAL A 137 -10.37 1.39 21.57
CA VAL A 137 -9.21 1.95 22.28
C VAL A 137 -8.06 2.22 21.32
N GLU A 138 -7.71 1.25 20.48
CA GLU A 138 -6.62 1.38 19.52
C GLU A 138 -6.92 2.49 18.51
N LYS A 139 -8.10 2.46 17.89
CA LYS A 139 -8.51 3.45 16.88
C LYS A 139 -8.52 4.87 17.46
N PHE A 140 -9.15 5.07 18.62
CA PHE A 140 -9.23 6.38 19.25
C PHE A 140 -7.87 6.89 19.71
N ARG A 141 -7.02 6.01 20.25
CA ARG A 141 -5.66 6.38 20.63
C ARG A 141 -4.84 6.80 19.41
N ASN A 142 -4.86 6.03 18.31
CA ASN A 142 -4.11 6.34 17.10
C ASN A 142 -4.52 7.70 16.52
N ILE A 143 -5.83 7.95 16.44
CA ILE A 143 -6.36 9.24 15.98
C ILE A 143 -5.90 10.38 16.90
N TYR A 144 -6.02 10.20 18.22
CA TYR A 144 -5.59 11.20 19.20
C TYR A 144 -4.09 11.51 19.05
N ASP A 145 -3.25 10.49 18.98
CA ASP A 145 -1.80 10.64 18.88
C ASP A 145 -1.40 11.34 17.57
N ILE A 146 -2.01 10.98 16.43
CA ILE A 146 -1.78 11.66 15.13
C ILE A 146 -2.08 13.16 15.24
N ILE A 147 -3.14 13.53 15.93
CA ILE A 147 -3.61 14.91 16.04
C ILE A 147 -2.78 15.68 17.04
N LEU A 148 -2.58 15.12 18.23
CA LEU A 148 -1.73 15.72 19.24
C LEU A 148 -0.34 15.99 18.67
N ASP A 149 0.23 15.05 17.90
CA ASP A 149 1.53 15.20 17.25
C ASP A 149 1.51 16.23 16.12
N GLY A 150 0.53 16.12 15.22
CA GLY A 150 0.50 16.85 13.96
C GLY A 150 -0.10 18.25 14.01
N VAL A 151 -0.88 18.59 15.04
CA VAL A 151 -1.56 19.90 15.12
C VAL A 151 -0.56 21.05 15.20
N SER A 152 -0.88 22.12 14.47
CA SER A 152 -0.15 23.39 14.48
C SER A 152 -1.09 24.53 14.85
N GLU A 153 -0.72 25.33 15.87
CA GLU A 153 -1.50 26.49 16.32
C GLU A 153 -1.81 27.48 15.18
N TYR A 154 -0.83 27.73 14.31
CA TYR A 154 -1.01 28.53 13.09
C TYR A 154 -2.13 28.02 12.16
N HIS A 155 -2.21 26.70 11.98
CA HIS A 155 -3.23 26.09 11.11
C HIS A 155 -4.58 26.04 11.79
N LEU A 156 -4.58 25.82 13.11
CA LEU A 156 -5.76 25.81 13.95
C LEU A 156 -6.47 27.17 13.98
N ASP A 157 -5.71 28.28 14.06
CA ASP A 157 -6.27 29.64 13.97
C ASP A 157 -6.79 30.01 12.58
N ARG A 158 -6.28 29.35 11.53
CA ARG A 158 -6.68 29.58 10.14
C ARG A 158 -7.79 28.65 9.67
N ALA A 159 -7.95 27.49 10.29
CA ALA A 159 -8.98 26.52 9.99
C ALA A 159 -10.31 27.04 10.55
N ASN A 160 -11.03 27.81 9.74
CA ASN A 160 -12.41 28.14 10.02
C ASN A 160 -13.30 26.98 9.56
N PHE A 161 -13.69 26.11 10.49
CA PHE A 161 -14.58 24.99 10.21
C PHE A 161 -16.03 25.44 9.91
N ASP A 162 -16.40 26.66 10.30
CA ASP A 162 -17.75 27.22 10.11
C ASP A 162 -17.93 27.85 8.72
N ASP A 163 -16.84 28.27 8.06
CA ASP A 163 -16.90 28.78 6.69
C ASP A 163 -16.99 27.64 5.67
N LYS A 164 -18.23 27.17 5.48
CA LYS A 164 -18.57 26.11 4.53
C LYS A 164 -18.14 26.41 3.09
N SER A 165 -18.02 27.69 2.70
CA SER A 165 -17.72 28.09 1.33
C SER A 165 -16.26 27.83 0.95
N THR A 166 -15.32 28.17 1.83
CA THR A 166 -13.89 27.96 1.60
C THR A 166 -13.41 26.60 2.08
N LEU A 167 -14.12 25.97 3.01
CA LEU A 167 -13.79 24.64 3.52
C LEU A 167 -13.74 23.61 2.39
N GLY A 168 -14.69 23.64 1.44
CA GLY A 168 -14.71 22.70 0.31
C GLY A 168 -13.42 22.73 -0.50
N THR A 169 -12.98 23.92 -0.92
CA THR A 169 -11.75 24.09 -1.72
C THR A 169 -10.49 23.71 -0.95
N ARG A 170 -10.43 24.03 0.36
CA ARG A 170 -9.28 23.65 1.19
C ARG A 170 -9.15 22.15 1.33
N VAL A 171 -10.26 21.46 1.60
CA VAL A 171 -10.31 20.00 1.74
C VAL A 171 -10.02 19.32 0.41
N GLU A 172 -10.54 19.84 -0.70
CA GLU A 172 -10.20 19.40 -2.05
C GLU A 172 -8.68 19.46 -2.31
N GLY A 173 -8.05 20.59 -1.94
CA GLY A 173 -6.60 20.76 -2.03
C GLY A 173 -5.81 19.70 -1.27
N VAL A 174 -6.26 19.33 -0.06
CA VAL A 174 -5.63 18.25 0.72
C VAL A 174 -5.72 16.92 -0.01
N LEU A 175 -6.88 16.58 -0.58
CA LEU A 175 -7.05 15.33 -1.31
C LEU A 175 -6.17 15.28 -2.57
N LYS A 176 -6.07 16.37 -3.34
CA LYS A 176 -5.14 16.44 -4.49
C LYS A 176 -3.70 16.17 -4.07
N ASP A 177 -3.25 16.79 -2.98
CA ASP A 177 -1.91 16.57 -2.46
C ASP A 177 -1.72 15.14 -1.94
N PHE A 178 -2.75 14.57 -1.30
CA PHE A 178 -2.75 13.19 -0.84
C PHE A 178 -2.57 12.23 -2.01
N LEU A 179 -3.40 12.35 -3.06
CA LEU A 179 -3.31 11.54 -4.27
C LEU A 179 -1.94 11.64 -4.92
N LEU A 180 -1.38 12.85 -5.06
CA LEU A 180 -0.05 13.05 -5.61
C LEU A 180 1.06 12.40 -4.77
N SER A 181 0.93 12.46 -3.45
CA SER A 181 1.94 11.92 -2.53
C SER A 181 1.94 10.40 -2.41
N ARG A 182 0.75 9.78 -2.47
CA ARG A 182 0.55 8.34 -2.24
C ARG A 182 0.44 7.54 -3.53
N ASN A 183 -0.04 8.14 -4.61
CA ASN A 183 -0.02 7.55 -5.95
C ASN A 183 1.15 8.11 -6.77
N LYS A 184 2.38 8.05 -6.20
CA LYS A 184 3.63 8.12 -6.97
C LYS A 184 3.56 7.08 -8.11
N PRO A 185 4.35 7.22 -9.20
CA PRO A 185 4.10 6.49 -10.44
C PRO A 185 3.80 5.01 -10.19
N LEU A 186 2.52 4.64 -10.34
CA LEU A 186 2.08 3.26 -10.16
C LEU A 186 2.49 2.53 -11.43
N ILE A 187 3.28 1.48 -11.25
CA ILE A 187 3.79 0.66 -12.33
C ILE A 187 2.98 -0.62 -12.37
N TYR A 188 2.32 -0.86 -13.49
CA TYR A 188 1.55 -2.07 -13.77
C TYR A 188 2.13 -2.77 -14.99
N GLU A 189 2.40 -4.07 -14.90
CA GLU A 189 2.91 -4.86 -16.02
C GLU A 189 1.80 -5.71 -16.63
N GLU A 190 1.62 -5.63 -17.95
CA GLU A 190 0.70 -6.46 -18.72
C GLU A 190 1.38 -6.86 -20.04
N ASP A 191 1.42 -8.16 -20.35
CA ASP A 191 2.02 -8.70 -21.59
C ASP A 191 3.39 -8.10 -21.95
N LYS A 192 4.29 -8.06 -20.96
CA LYS A 192 5.65 -7.47 -21.05
C LYS A 192 5.70 -5.96 -21.33
N HIS A 193 4.55 -5.27 -21.37
CA HIS A 193 4.48 -3.80 -21.44
C HIS A 193 4.35 -3.23 -20.04
N GLN A 194 5.13 -2.18 -19.77
CA GLN A 194 5.03 -1.42 -18.53
C GLN A 194 4.06 -0.26 -18.72
N ILE A 195 2.92 -0.32 -18.03
CA ILE A 195 1.95 0.76 -17.96
C ILE A 195 2.29 1.62 -16.73
N LYS A 196 2.74 2.83 -16.98
CA LYS A 196 3.02 3.83 -15.94
C LYS A 196 1.79 4.71 -15.75
N ILE A 197 1.29 4.76 -14.52
CA ILE A 197 0.10 5.51 -14.14
C ILE A 197 0.52 6.65 -13.22
N ILE A 198 0.26 7.89 -13.63
CA ILE A 198 0.71 9.09 -12.91
C ILE A 198 -0.48 9.98 -12.63
N TYR A 199 -0.66 10.39 -11.38
CA TYR A 199 -1.61 11.45 -11.04
C TYR A 199 -1.04 12.82 -11.43
N VAL A 200 -1.80 13.57 -12.24
CA VAL A 200 -1.48 14.93 -12.66
C VAL A 200 -2.49 15.87 -12.00
N LYS A 201 -1.97 16.84 -11.24
CA LYS A 201 -2.77 17.83 -10.49
C LYS A 201 -3.35 18.93 -11.38
N ASP A 202 -2.91 19.01 -12.64
CA ASP A 202 -3.41 19.99 -13.60
C ASP A 202 -4.82 19.64 -14.10
N ASN A 203 -5.58 20.69 -14.41
CA ASN A 203 -6.92 20.55 -14.95
C ASN A 203 -6.86 20.25 -16.45
N ILE A 204 -7.71 19.33 -16.91
CA ILE A 204 -7.94 19.12 -18.34
C ILE A 204 -9.37 19.48 -18.70
N LYS A 205 -9.54 20.00 -19.91
CA LYS A 205 -10.85 20.41 -20.41
C LYS A 205 -11.53 19.28 -21.17
N ILE A 206 -12.72 18.87 -20.73
CA ILE A 206 -13.56 17.87 -21.39
C ILE A 206 -14.87 18.56 -21.78
N GLY A 207 -14.97 18.92 -23.05
CA GLY A 207 -16.04 19.79 -23.55
C GLY A 207 -15.93 21.19 -22.97
N LYS A 208 -16.90 21.60 -22.15
CA LYS A 208 -16.91 22.91 -21.48
C LYS A 208 -16.53 22.87 -20.00
N TYR A 209 -16.23 21.68 -19.47
CA TYR A 209 -15.93 21.48 -18.05
C TYR A 209 -14.45 21.15 -17.85
N GLU A 210 -13.94 21.49 -16.67
CA GLU A 210 -12.56 21.23 -16.25
C GLU A 210 -12.56 20.23 -15.11
N THR A 211 -11.61 19.30 -15.15
CA THR A 211 -11.40 18.29 -14.12
C THR A 211 -10.64 18.87 -12.93
N ASP A 212 -10.75 18.23 -11.77
CA ASP A 212 -9.95 18.58 -10.59
C ASP A 212 -8.52 18.00 -10.63
N GLY A 213 -8.31 17.02 -11.49
CA GLY A 213 -7.04 16.39 -11.84
C GLY A 213 -7.31 15.19 -12.74
N TYR A 214 -6.29 14.43 -13.09
CA TYR A 214 -6.48 13.20 -13.85
C TYR A 214 -5.33 12.22 -13.64
N TYR A 215 -5.61 10.93 -13.79
CA TYR A 215 -4.57 9.93 -13.97
C TYR A 215 -4.24 9.82 -15.45
N ASN A 216 -2.95 9.89 -15.78
CA ASN A 216 -2.43 9.64 -17.11
C ASN A 216 -1.85 8.22 -17.17
N PHE A 217 -2.26 7.45 -18.17
CA PHE A 217 -1.81 6.09 -18.41
C PHE A 217 -0.84 6.12 -19.59
N LEU A 218 0.39 5.64 -19.37
CA LEU A 218 1.49 5.75 -20.31
C LEU A 218 2.11 4.37 -20.57
N ILE A 219 2.48 4.10 -21.82
CA ILE A 219 3.41 3.02 -22.19
C ILE A 219 4.64 3.71 -22.81
N GLY A 220 5.80 3.59 -22.14
CA GLY A 220 6.93 4.49 -22.42
C GLY A 220 6.50 5.95 -22.25
N ASP A 221 6.71 6.76 -23.28
CA ASP A 221 6.27 8.17 -23.33
C ASP A 221 4.90 8.38 -23.99
N THR A 222 4.27 7.30 -24.47
CA THR A 222 2.98 7.39 -25.18
C THR A 222 1.82 7.33 -24.19
N SER A 223 0.98 8.37 -24.17
CA SER A 223 -0.31 8.31 -23.47
C SER A 223 -1.28 7.38 -24.19
N ILE A 224 -1.74 6.35 -23.48
CA ILE A 224 -2.72 5.37 -23.95
C ILE A 224 -4.13 5.70 -23.46
N GLY A 225 -4.26 6.62 -22.50
CA GLY A 225 -5.54 7.05 -21.99
C GLY A 225 -5.41 7.89 -20.72
N ILE A 226 -6.56 8.40 -20.28
CA ILE A 226 -6.68 9.20 -19.07
C ILE A 226 -7.91 8.77 -18.28
N MET A 227 -7.86 8.93 -16.96
CA MET A 227 -9.02 8.84 -16.07
C MET A 227 -9.19 10.19 -15.36
N PRO A 228 -10.18 10.98 -15.75
CA PRO A 228 -10.53 12.21 -15.05
C PRO A 228 -10.83 11.94 -13.57
N VAL A 229 -10.32 12.82 -12.71
CA VAL A 229 -10.63 12.83 -11.28
C VAL A 229 -11.50 14.06 -10.98
N GLU A 230 -12.63 13.79 -10.36
CA GLU A 230 -13.54 14.81 -9.84
C GLU A 230 -13.59 14.70 -8.32
N ILE A 231 -13.32 15.80 -7.63
CA ILE A 231 -13.36 15.90 -6.17
C ILE A 231 -14.44 16.90 -5.80
N THR A 232 -15.46 16.46 -5.06
CA THR A 232 -16.60 17.34 -4.75
C THR A 232 -17.08 17.17 -3.32
N ALA A 233 -17.49 18.28 -2.71
CA ALA A 233 -18.20 18.32 -1.42
C ALA A 233 -19.67 18.74 -1.56
N GLN A 234 -20.20 18.77 -2.79
CA GLN A 234 -21.57 19.19 -3.03
C GLN A 234 -22.56 18.22 -2.40
N LYS A 235 -23.65 18.75 -1.85
CA LYS A 235 -24.68 17.96 -1.19
C LYS A 235 -25.46 17.08 -2.19
N ASP A 236 -25.58 17.52 -3.43
CA ASP A 236 -26.34 16.87 -4.50
C ASP A 236 -25.60 16.90 -5.83
N LEU A 237 -25.71 15.81 -6.61
CA LEU A 237 -25.16 15.71 -7.97
C LEU A 237 -26.19 16.16 -9.00
N LYS A 238 -26.61 17.43 -8.92
CA LYS A 238 -27.62 18.04 -9.81
C LYS A 238 -27.04 19.14 -10.69
N GLY A 239 -27.84 19.59 -11.66
CA GLY A 239 -27.54 20.73 -12.52
C GLY A 239 -26.16 20.65 -13.19
N ARG A 240 -25.29 21.63 -12.89
CA ARG A 240 -23.95 21.75 -13.47
C ARG A 240 -23.08 20.53 -13.19
N LYS A 241 -23.03 20.04 -11.93
CA LYS A 241 -22.17 18.92 -11.55
C LYS A 241 -22.64 17.60 -12.17
N LYS A 242 -23.96 17.40 -12.22
CA LYS A 242 -24.58 16.31 -12.98
C LYS A 242 -24.08 16.26 -14.43
N ASN A 243 -24.13 17.41 -15.09
CA ASN A 243 -23.74 17.53 -16.49
C ASN A 243 -22.22 17.42 -16.70
N GLN A 244 -21.42 17.86 -15.73
CA GLN A 244 -19.97 17.72 -15.73
C GLN A 244 -19.57 16.25 -15.64
N LEU A 245 -20.06 15.52 -14.62
CA LEU A 245 -19.81 14.09 -14.48
C LEU A 245 -20.29 13.31 -15.71
N LYS A 246 -21.47 13.63 -16.24
CA LYS A 246 -21.98 13.05 -17.48
C LYS A 246 -21.06 13.31 -18.67
N ALA A 247 -20.48 14.51 -18.78
CA ALA A 247 -19.56 14.84 -19.87
C ALA A 247 -18.24 14.04 -19.76
N PHE A 248 -17.74 13.86 -18.54
CA PHE A 248 -16.53 13.08 -18.29
C PHE A 248 -16.77 11.60 -18.58
N THR A 249 -17.82 11.00 -18.00
CA THR A 249 -18.14 9.59 -18.18
C THR A 249 -18.54 9.24 -19.61
N LYS A 250 -19.10 10.18 -20.38
CA LYS A 250 -19.33 9.95 -21.81
C LYS A 250 -18.04 9.68 -22.60
N LYS A 251 -16.91 10.24 -22.17
CA LYS A 251 -15.64 10.17 -22.92
C LYS A 251 -14.62 9.21 -22.29
N TYR A 252 -14.59 9.10 -20.96
CA TYR A 252 -13.58 8.33 -20.21
C TYR A 252 -14.20 7.60 -19.02
N ASN A 253 -13.56 6.54 -18.53
CA ASN A 253 -13.84 6.12 -17.16
C ASN A 253 -13.43 7.27 -16.22
N THR A 254 -14.22 7.52 -15.19
CA THR A 254 -14.04 8.69 -14.31
C THR A 254 -13.97 8.25 -12.86
N LEU A 255 -13.05 8.83 -12.08
CA LEU A 255 -13.00 8.66 -10.64
C LEU A 255 -13.66 9.86 -9.96
N LEU A 256 -14.73 9.60 -9.21
CA LEU A 256 -15.39 10.56 -8.35
C LEU A 256 -14.97 10.33 -6.90
N ILE A 257 -14.28 11.31 -6.31
CA ILE A 257 -14.07 11.38 -4.86
C ILE A 257 -15.13 12.32 -4.29
N TRP A 258 -16.15 11.75 -3.66
CA TRP A 258 -17.26 12.51 -3.11
C TRP A 258 -17.18 12.59 -1.59
N MET A 259 -16.92 13.80 -1.10
CA MET A 259 -17.06 14.16 0.29
C MET A 259 -18.53 14.41 0.62
N PHE A 260 -19.17 13.49 1.33
CA PHE A 260 -20.56 13.66 1.73
C PHE A 260 -20.66 14.38 3.07
N ILE A 261 -21.75 15.14 3.23
CA ILE A 261 -22.15 15.73 4.52
C ILE A 261 -23.08 14.76 5.26
N ASP A 262 -23.94 14.05 4.53
CA ASP A 262 -24.87 13.06 5.07
C ASP A 262 -24.80 11.83 4.18
N ARG A 263 -24.43 10.70 4.79
CA ARG A 263 -24.16 9.46 4.05
C ARG A 263 -25.39 8.94 3.34
N ASN A 264 -26.51 8.88 4.04
CA ASN A 264 -27.75 8.31 3.51
C ASN A 264 -28.27 9.16 2.35
N LYS A 265 -28.16 10.49 2.47
CA LYS A 265 -28.49 11.40 1.36
C LYS A 265 -27.51 11.24 0.20
N GLY A 266 -26.21 11.17 0.46
CA GLY A 266 -25.18 10.99 -0.56
C GLY A 266 -25.34 9.70 -1.36
N MET A 267 -25.53 8.56 -0.68
CA MET A 267 -25.75 7.26 -1.31
C MET A 267 -27.01 7.23 -2.16
N LYS A 268 -28.11 7.80 -1.66
CA LYS A 268 -29.38 7.89 -2.41
C LYS A 268 -29.23 8.74 -3.67
N GLU A 269 -28.57 9.89 -3.56
CA GLU A 269 -28.31 10.77 -4.71
C GLU A 269 -27.36 10.13 -5.73
N LEU A 270 -26.34 9.38 -5.27
CA LEU A 270 -25.44 8.63 -6.17
C LEU A 270 -26.21 7.57 -6.96
N LYS A 271 -27.06 6.80 -6.27
CA LYS A 271 -27.91 5.79 -6.90
C LYS A 271 -28.80 6.41 -7.98
N ASN A 272 -29.49 7.51 -7.65
CA ASN A 272 -30.33 8.25 -8.60
C ASN A 272 -29.52 8.79 -9.79
N PHE A 273 -28.28 9.26 -9.55
CA PHE A 273 -27.39 9.71 -10.62
C PHE A 273 -27.06 8.56 -11.58
N LYS A 274 -26.67 7.39 -11.04
CA LYS A 274 -26.33 6.21 -11.84
C LYS A 274 -27.51 5.75 -12.69
N GLU A 275 -28.67 5.60 -12.08
CA GLU A 275 -29.91 5.19 -12.76
C GLU A 275 -30.36 6.20 -13.82
N SER A 276 -30.14 7.51 -13.61
CA SER A 276 -30.62 8.53 -14.55
C SER A 276 -29.65 8.91 -15.68
N ILE A 277 -28.38 8.49 -15.61
CA ILE A 277 -27.35 8.93 -16.56
C ILE A 277 -26.51 7.80 -17.12
N LEU A 278 -26.12 6.83 -16.30
CA LEU A 278 -25.09 5.87 -16.71
C LEU A 278 -25.66 4.70 -17.52
N ILE A 279 -26.98 4.54 -17.59
CA ILE A 279 -27.63 3.46 -18.36
C ILE A 279 -27.18 3.48 -19.84
N ASP A 280 -26.96 4.66 -20.41
CA ASP A 280 -26.62 4.84 -21.83
C ASP A 280 -25.13 5.18 -22.07
N ILE A 281 -24.27 5.04 -21.06
CA ILE A 281 -22.86 5.46 -21.13
C ILE A 281 -21.95 4.23 -21.08
N PRO A 282 -21.02 4.05 -22.04
CA PRO A 282 -20.19 2.86 -22.13
C PRO A 282 -19.04 2.81 -21.10
N ASN A 283 -18.74 3.92 -20.43
CA ASN A 283 -17.64 4.00 -19.47
C ASN A 283 -18.14 3.95 -18.02
N GLU A 284 -17.27 3.48 -17.14
CA GLU A 284 -17.57 3.32 -15.71
C GLU A 284 -17.32 4.62 -14.93
N LEU A 285 -18.17 4.84 -13.91
CA LEU A 285 -17.91 5.82 -12.84
C LEU A 285 -17.44 5.04 -11.61
N TYR A 286 -16.18 5.25 -11.22
CA TYR A 286 -15.64 4.75 -9.96
C TYR A 286 -15.89 5.78 -8.88
N GLU A 287 -16.36 5.35 -7.71
CA GLU A 287 -16.66 6.25 -6.61
C GLU A 287 -15.85 5.94 -5.36
N LEU A 288 -15.36 7.01 -4.73
CA LEU A 288 -14.78 6.97 -3.40
C LEU A 288 -15.54 7.98 -2.55
N ILE A 289 -16.34 7.43 -1.66
CA ILE A 289 -17.17 8.21 -0.76
C ILE A 289 -16.42 8.33 0.56
N ILE A 290 -16.26 9.56 1.05
CA ILE A 290 -15.51 9.88 2.27
C ILE A 290 -16.32 10.88 3.10
N PRO A 291 -16.46 10.72 4.43
CA PRO A 291 -17.10 11.73 5.25
C PRO A 291 -16.34 13.06 5.15
N LYS A 292 -17.02 14.16 4.79
CA LYS A 292 -16.38 15.49 4.73
C LYS A 292 -15.77 15.86 6.08
N ASP A 293 -16.47 15.47 7.13
CA ASP A 293 -16.10 15.75 8.52
C ASP A 293 -14.80 15.07 8.93
N PHE A 294 -14.38 13.99 8.26
CA PHE A 294 -13.09 13.36 8.53
C PHE A 294 -11.94 14.10 7.88
N VAL A 295 -12.13 14.52 6.63
CA VAL A 295 -11.07 15.17 5.86
C VAL A 295 -10.82 16.59 6.38
N LYS A 296 -11.81 17.31 6.92
CA LYS A 296 -11.61 18.68 7.44
C LYS A 296 -10.53 18.74 8.54
N TYR A 297 -10.40 17.70 9.37
CA TYR A 297 -9.41 17.65 10.44
C TYR A 297 -7.97 17.60 9.94
N THR A 298 -7.73 17.20 8.70
CA THR A 298 -6.39 17.27 8.10
C THR A 298 -5.90 18.70 7.91
N LEU A 299 -6.80 19.69 7.88
CA LEU A 299 -6.45 21.10 7.66
C LEU A 299 -5.69 21.73 8.82
N ILE A 300 -5.83 21.18 10.03
CA ILE A 300 -5.12 21.64 11.23
C ILE A 300 -3.82 20.89 11.46
N LEU A 301 -3.53 19.86 10.64
CA LEU A 301 -2.33 19.04 10.73
C LEU A 301 -1.24 19.60 9.83
N LYS A 302 -0.11 19.97 10.44
CA LYS A 302 1.10 20.34 9.71
C LYS A 302 1.89 19.11 9.30
N GLU A 303 2.18 18.25 10.27
CA GLU A 303 2.86 16.97 10.09
C GLU A 303 1.82 15.84 10.13
N ARG A 304 2.07 14.71 9.46
CA ARG A 304 1.18 13.53 9.47
C ARG A 304 -0.25 13.75 8.95
N LYS A 305 -0.53 14.84 8.23
CA LYS A 305 -1.86 15.13 7.63
C LYS A 305 -2.48 13.96 6.85
N PHE A 306 -1.64 13.18 6.17
CA PHE A 306 -2.06 12.01 5.40
C PHE A 306 -2.23 10.74 6.24
N SER A 307 -1.53 10.65 7.37
CA SER A 307 -1.70 9.56 8.33
C SER A 307 -3.10 9.57 8.92
N LEU A 308 -3.69 10.75 9.16
CA LEU A 308 -5.07 10.82 9.61
C LEU A 308 -6.04 10.29 8.54
N LEU A 309 -5.84 10.62 7.26
CA LEU A 309 -6.70 10.09 6.18
C LEU A 309 -6.60 8.57 6.05
N GLU A 310 -5.39 8.02 6.20
CA GLU A 310 -5.15 6.57 6.21
C GLU A 310 -5.82 5.90 7.40
N GLU A 311 -5.74 6.50 8.59
CA GLU A 311 -6.38 5.95 9.79
C GLU A 311 -7.92 5.95 9.68
N LEU A 312 -8.47 6.98 9.02
CA LEU A 312 -9.90 7.16 8.81
C LEU A 312 -10.45 6.34 7.64
N LYS A 313 -9.60 5.91 6.71
CA LYS A 313 -9.97 5.02 5.61
C LYS A 313 -8.74 4.25 5.10
N VAL A 314 -8.46 3.13 5.76
CA VAL A 314 -7.25 2.31 5.56
C VAL A 314 -7.09 1.87 4.10
N ASP A 315 -8.20 1.54 3.43
CA ASP A 315 -8.18 0.97 2.08
C ASP A 315 -8.35 2.02 0.96
N LEU A 316 -8.34 3.31 1.28
CA LEU A 316 -8.60 4.36 0.27
C LEU A 316 -7.63 4.29 -0.92
N ILE A 317 -6.35 4.03 -0.65
CA ILE A 317 -5.33 3.91 -1.71
C ILE A 317 -5.49 2.59 -2.47
N ASP A 318 -5.76 1.50 -1.76
CA ASP A 318 -5.90 0.18 -2.37
C ASP A 318 -7.13 0.11 -3.28
N ASP A 319 -8.24 0.75 -2.89
CA ASP A 319 -9.43 0.93 -3.72
C ASP A 319 -9.09 1.69 -5.01
N ILE A 320 -8.36 2.81 -4.89
CA ILE A 320 -7.92 3.61 -6.05
C ILE A 320 -7.05 2.76 -6.97
N GLN A 321 -6.03 2.09 -6.44
CA GLN A 321 -5.09 1.29 -7.23
C GLN A 321 -5.80 0.13 -7.93
N THR A 322 -6.81 -0.46 -7.29
CA THR A 322 -7.66 -1.50 -7.90
C THR A 322 -8.40 -0.94 -9.12
N TYR A 323 -9.02 0.23 -9.00
CA TYR A 323 -9.69 0.89 -10.13
C TYR A 323 -8.72 1.27 -11.25
N LEU A 324 -7.55 1.81 -10.90
CA LEU A 324 -6.50 2.17 -11.86
C LEU A 324 -6.03 0.93 -12.64
N THR A 325 -5.77 -0.17 -11.95
CA THR A 325 -5.28 -1.42 -12.55
C THR A 325 -6.31 -2.02 -13.50
N LYS A 326 -7.57 -2.10 -13.07
CA LYS A 326 -8.69 -2.56 -13.92
C LYS A 326 -8.79 -1.71 -15.19
N TYR A 327 -8.69 -0.39 -15.06
CA TYR A 327 -8.81 0.50 -16.21
C TYR A 327 -7.57 0.46 -17.13
N ALA A 328 -6.37 0.34 -16.55
CA ALA A 328 -5.11 0.19 -17.29
C ALA A 328 -5.17 -1.01 -18.26
N LYS A 329 -5.65 -2.17 -17.77
CA LYS A 329 -5.86 -3.36 -18.60
C LYS A 329 -6.84 -3.12 -19.76
N ASN A 330 -7.94 -2.41 -19.49
CA ASN A 330 -8.91 -2.07 -20.54
C ASN A 330 -8.31 -1.13 -21.60
N LEU A 331 -7.54 -0.13 -21.18
CA LEU A 331 -6.84 0.79 -22.08
C LEU A 331 -5.77 0.06 -22.90
N PHE A 332 -5.01 -0.83 -22.28
CA PHE A 332 -4.02 -1.67 -22.95
C PHE A 332 -4.65 -2.51 -24.06
N ASN A 333 -5.73 -3.24 -23.75
CA ASN A 333 -6.43 -4.06 -24.74
C ASN A 333 -6.94 -3.23 -25.92
N ARG A 334 -7.49 -2.03 -25.66
CA ARG A 334 -7.93 -1.10 -26.71
C ARG A 334 -6.76 -0.61 -27.55
N TRP A 335 -5.68 -0.19 -26.92
CA TRP A 335 -4.47 0.28 -27.59
C TRP A 335 -3.87 -0.81 -28.50
N MET A 336 -3.82 -2.05 -28.03
CA MET A 336 -3.37 -3.22 -28.80
C MET A 336 -4.29 -3.53 -30.01
N MET A 337 -5.59 -3.26 -29.90
CA MET A 337 -6.56 -3.44 -30.98
C MET A 337 -6.53 -2.31 -32.03
N GLU A 338 -6.42 -1.06 -31.59
CA GLU A 338 -6.40 0.13 -32.46
C GLU A 338 -5.06 0.30 -33.19
N LYS A 339 -3.97 -0.09 -32.54
CA LYS A 339 -2.64 -0.22 -33.13
C LYS A 339 -2.28 -1.70 -33.15
N PRO A 340 -2.75 -2.51 -34.13
CA PRO A 340 -2.19 -3.83 -34.32
C PRO A 340 -0.68 -3.63 -34.52
N ILE A 341 0.13 -4.25 -33.67
CA ILE A 341 1.57 -4.20 -33.83
C ILE A 341 1.88 -4.91 -35.16
N LYS A 342 2.04 -4.13 -36.24
CA LYS A 342 3.10 -4.43 -37.19
C LYS A 342 4.37 -4.03 -36.46
N ILE A 343 5.21 -5.02 -36.18
CA ILE A 343 6.61 -4.80 -35.81
C ILE A 343 7.23 -4.12 -37.04
N VAL A 344 7.17 -2.80 -37.10
CA VAL A 344 7.89 -1.99 -38.07
C VAL A 344 8.97 -1.29 -37.29
N GLN A 345 10.18 -1.79 -37.49
CA GLN A 345 11.42 -1.10 -37.22
C GLN A 345 11.28 0.37 -37.61
N LYS A 346 11.39 1.27 -36.64
CA LYS A 346 11.64 2.67 -36.92
C LYS A 346 12.99 3.01 -36.33
N ASP A 347 13.96 3.11 -37.23
CA ASP A 347 15.22 3.82 -37.04
C ASP A 347 14.92 5.23 -36.52
N GLU A 348 15.28 5.51 -35.28
CA GLU A 348 15.69 6.85 -34.86
C GLU A 348 16.74 6.70 -33.75
N LYS A 349 17.91 7.29 -34.02
CA LYS A 349 19.14 7.20 -33.23
C LYS A 349 18.99 8.02 -31.96
N GLU A 350 19.22 7.42 -30.80
CA GLU A 350 19.63 8.15 -29.58
C GLU A 350 20.47 7.24 -28.65
N GLU A 351 21.40 7.86 -27.94
CA GLU A 351 22.72 7.34 -27.57
C GLU A 351 22.75 6.13 -26.60
N VAL A 352 23.52 5.11 -27.00
CA VAL A 352 23.89 3.94 -26.18
C VAL A 352 25.00 4.33 -25.20
N GLY A 353 24.65 4.58 -23.93
CA GLY A 353 25.61 5.02 -22.91
C GLY A 353 25.77 4.09 -21.69
N PRO A 354 24.70 3.77 -20.92
CA PRO A 354 24.91 3.18 -19.58
C PRO A 354 24.68 1.65 -19.49
N VAL A 355 23.83 1.06 -20.32
CA VAL A 355 23.29 -0.30 -20.08
C VAL A 355 24.24 -1.44 -20.52
N PHE A 356 25.11 -1.21 -21.52
CA PHE A 356 25.94 -2.28 -22.08
C PHE A 356 27.16 -2.65 -21.23
N LYS A 357 27.78 -1.67 -20.55
CA LYS A 357 28.92 -1.94 -19.64
C LYS A 357 28.50 -2.79 -18.44
N GLU A 358 27.35 -2.48 -17.82
CA GLU A 358 26.81 -3.30 -16.72
C GLU A 358 26.42 -4.71 -17.19
N ALA A 359 26.00 -4.86 -18.44
CA ALA A 359 25.71 -6.17 -19.02
C ALA A 359 27.00 -6.97 -19.27
N GLU A 360 28.06 -6.35 -19.80
CA GLU A 360 29.37 -7.00 -20.00
C GLU A 360 29.95 -7.50 -18.65
N GLU A 361 29.92 -6.68 -17.60
CA GLU A 361 30.38 -7.09 -16.26
C GLU A 361 29.57 -8.27 -15.69
N LYS A 362 28.26 -8.33 -15.95
CA LYS A 362 27.40 -9.45 -15.52
C LYS A 362 27.67 -10.73 -16.33
N ILE A 363 28.04 -10.61 -17.61
CA ILE A 363 28.41 -11.74 -18.46
C ILE A 363 29.75 -12.32 -18.02
N GLU A 364 30.74 -11.46 -17.73
CA GLU A 364 32.04 -11.90 -17.22
C GLU A 364 31.89 -12.66 -15.90
N ARG A 365 31.06 -12.15 -14.97
CA ARG A 365 30.74 -12.86 -13.71
C ARG A 365 30.05 -14.21 -13.94
N LEU A 366 29.15 -14.30 -14.91
CA LEU A 366 28.51 -15.57 -15.30
C LEU A 366 29.56 -16.59 -15.75
N PHE A 367 30.50 -16.18 -16.60
CA PHE A 367 31.53 -17.09 -17.10
C PHE A 367 32.55 -17.45 -16.03
N ASP A 368 32.92 -16.51 -15.16
CA ASP A 368 33.77 -16.81 -14.01
C ASP A 368 33.11 -17.83 -13.08
N ASN A 369 31.82 -17.70 -12.78
CA ASN A 369 31.08 -18.69 -11.99
C ASN A 369 30.97 -20.05 -12.68
N LEU A 370 30.73 -20.06 -13.99
CA LEU A 370 30.66 -21.29 -14.78
C LEU A 370 32.00 -22.03 -14.79
N PHE A 371 33.10 -21.32 -15.07
CA PHE A 371 34.43 -21.93 -15.15
C PHE A 371 35.04 -22.19 -13.77
N SER A 372 34.65 -21.46 -12.74
CA SER A 372 34.95 -21.81 -11.33
C SER A 372 34.33 -23.16 -10.93
N SER A 373 33.18 -23.54 -11.51
CA SER A 373 32.55 -24.84 -11.24
C SER A 373 33.34 -26.04 -11.77
N PHE A 374 34.32 -25.81 -12.66
CA PHE A 374 35.33 -26.81 -12.98
C PHE A 374 36.23 -27.12 -11.78
N GLY A 375 36.49 -26.14 -10.91
CA GLY A 375 37.40 -26.25 -9.78
C GLY A 375 38.81 -26.70 -10.19
N GLU A 376 39.49 -27.42 -9.30
CA GLU A 376 40.79 -28.08 -9.54
C GLU A 376 40.71 -29.33 -10.44
N LYS A 377 39.49 -29.78 -10.80
CA LYS A 377 39.31 -31.02 -11.56
C LYS A 377 39.64 -30.79 -13.04
N GLU A 378 40.38 -31.73 -13.63
CA GLU A 378 40.73 -31.72 -15.06
C GLU A 378 39.53 -32.01 -15.98
N LYS A 379 38.47 -32.64 -15.48
CA LYS A 379 37.28 -33.00 -16.28
C LYS A 379 35.97 -32.80 -15.53
N LYS A 380 34.92 -32.39 -16.25
CA LYS A 380 33.54 -32.24 -15.75
C LYS A 380 32.53 -32.75 -16.77
N THR A 381 31.42 -33.31 -16.30
CA THR A 381 30.35 -33.77 -17.20
C THR A 381 29.60 -32.59 -17.80
N HIS A 382 29.17 -32.73 -19.04
CA HIS A 382 28.36 -31.71 -19.72
C HIS A 382 27.05 -31.42 -19.00
N GLY A 383 26.40 -32.43 -18.41
CA GLY A 383 25.17 -32.24 -17.65
C GLY A 383 25.34 -31.27 -16.48
N ILE A 384 26.44 -31.37 -15.74
CA ILE A 384 26.74 -30.47 -14.60
C ILE A 384 26.97 -29.05 -15.09
N LEU A 385 27.77 -28.87 -16.14
CA LEU A 385 28.11 -27.55 -16.68
C LEU A 385 26.90 -26.87 -17.35
N THR A 386 26.06 -27.64 -18.06
CA THR A 386 24.82 -27.14 -18.65
C THR A 386 23.83 -26.71 -17.56
N ARG A 387 23.74 -27.46 -16.45
CA ARG A 387 22.90 -27.08 -15.30
C ARG A 387 23.40 -25.79 -14.65
N LYS A 388 24.72 -25.67 -14.44
CA LYS A 388 25.30 -24.45 -13.88
C LYS A 388 25.10 -23.25 -14.80
N LEU A 389 25.35 -23.40 -16.10
CA LEU A 389 25.07 -22.36 -17.09
C LEU A 389 23.60 -21.92 -17.06
N ARG A 390 22.66 -22.86 -16.91
CA ARG A 390 21.23 -22.54 -16.79
C ARG A 390 20.91 -21.70 -15.56
N GLU A 391 21.54 -21.97 -14.42
CA GLU A 391 21.37 -21.16 -13.21
C GLU A 391 21.90 -19.74 -13.41
N GLU A 392 23.11 -19.61 -13.96
CA GLU A 392 23.73 -18.30 -14.17
C GLU A 392 23.01 -17.48 -15.26
N VAL A 393 22.55 -18.12 -16.35
CA VAL A 393 21.76 -17.45 -17.40
C VAL A 393 20.42 -16.98 -16.84
N LYS A 394 19.78 -17.74 -15.94
CA LYS A 394 18.57 -17.28 -15.23
C LYS A 394 18.85 -16.06 -14.35
N PHE A 395 20.00 -16.02 -13.67
CA PHE A 395 20.40 -14.88 -12.86
C PHE A 395 20.72 -13.66 -13.72
N LEU A 396 21.45 -13.83 -14.83
CA LEU A 396 21.70 -12.80 -15.82
C LEU A 396 20.39 -12.23 -16.38
N ASN A 397 19.38 -13.09 -16.59
CA ASN A 397 18.09 -12.66 -17.10
C ASN A 397 17.23 -11.90 -16.07
N LYS A 398 17.49 -12.04 -14.77
CA LYS A 398 16.87 -11.22 -13.72
C LYS A 398 17.42 -9.78 -13.82
N GLY A 399 16.74 -8.97 -14.63
CA GLY A 399 17.07 -7.56 -14.85
C GLY A 399 17.51 -7.21 -16.27
N LEU A 400 17.67 -8.19 -17.18
CA LEU A 400 17.94 -7.93 -18.61
C LEU A 400 16.76 -8.33 -19.52
N ASN A 401 15.77 -9.08 -19.03
CA ASN A 401 14.52 -9.43 -19.75
C ASN A 401 14.72 -9.95 -21.18
N LEU A 402 15.74 -10.79 -21.38
CA LEU A 402 16.07 -11.46 -22.64
C LEU A 402 15.03 -12.54 -22.97
N ASP A 403 14.72 -12.70 -24.27
CA ASP A 403 13.70 -13.62 -24.80
C ASP A 403 13.96 -15.10 -24.48
N GLU A 404 12.90 -15.92 -24.51
CA GLU A 404 12.96 -17.35 -24.20
C GLU A 404 13.88 -18.14 -25.14
N ASP A 405 14.01 -17.72 -26.41
CA ASP A 405 14.94 -18.32 -27.37
C ASP A 405 16.41 -18.09 -26.98
N PHE A 406 16.70 -16.95 -26.33
CA PHE A 406 18.01 -16.67 -25.74
C PHE A 406 18.30 -17.60 -24.56
N LEU A 407 17.28 -18.07 -23.84
CA LEU A 407 17.40 -18.99 -22.70
C LEU A 407 17.65 -20.45 -23.12
N ASN A 408 17.85 -20.74 -24.41
CA ASN A 408 18.24 -22.08 -24.89
C ASN A 408 19.69 -22.42 -24.51
N THR A 409 19.89 -22.68 -23.23
CA THR A 409 21.14 -23.03 -22.55
C THR A 409 21.87 -24.20 -23.19
N LYS A 410 21.16 -25.12 -23.87
CA LYS A 410 21.77 -26.23 -24.60
C LYS A 410 22.53 -25.75 -25.84
N ASN A 411 22.00 -24.77 -26.57
CA ASN A 411 22.68 -24.20 -27.74
C ASN A 411 23.87 -23.31 -27.34
N ILE A 412 23.69 -22.46 -26.31
CA ILE A 412 24.81 -21.65 -25.76
C ILE A 412 25.97 -22.54 -25.35
N TYR A 413 25.66 -23.63 -24.63
CA TYR A 413 26.68 -24.55 -24.15
C TYR A 413 27.43 -25.25 -25.29
N ARG A 414 26.74 -25.61 -26.38
CA ARG A 414 27.39 -26.17 -27.58
C ARG A 414 28.37 -25.19 -28.23
N GLU A 415 28.03 -23.91 -28.29
CA GLU A 415 28.92 -22.88 -28.86
C GLU A 415 30.13 -22.60 -27.97
N ILE A 416 29.93 -22.56 -26.65
CA ILE A 416 31.04 -22.47 -25.68
C ILE A 416 32.03 -23.63 -25.90
N ILE A 417 31.51 -24.84 -26.06
CA ILE A 417 32.28 -26.05 -26.32
C ILE A 417 33.12 -25.92 -27.61
N GLU A 418 32.50 -25.51 -28.72
CA GLU A 418 33.19 -25.40 -30.00
C GLU A 418 34.26 -24.29 -29.98
N ILE A 419 34.01 -23.19 -29.26
CA ILE A 419 35.01 -22.12 -29.07
C ILE A 419 36.19 -22.60 -28.22
N LEU A 420 35.94 -23.27 -27.09
CA LEU A 420 37.01 -23.84 -26.26
C LEU A 420 37.85 -24.87 -27.04
N LYS A 421 37.22 -25.66 -27.91
CA LYS A 421 37.91 -26.62 -28.79
C LYS A 421 38.74 -25.93 -29.85
N LYS A 422 38.19 -24.91 -30.52
CA LYS A 422 38.88 -24.13 -31.55
C LYS A 422 40.13 -23.44 -30.99
N HIS A 423 40.06 -22.95 -29.75
CA HIS A 423 41.16 -22.30 -29.05
C HIS A 423 42.07 -23.28 -28.28
N LYS A 424 41.85 -24.60 -28.42
CA LYS A 424 42.63 -25.64 -27.73
C LYS A 424 42.67 -25.46 -26.20
N LEU A 425 41.59 -24.98 -25.60
CA LEU A 425 41.44 -24.86 -24.14
C LEU A 425 40.69 -26.06 -23.55
N GLY A 426 39.95 -26.81 -24.36
CA GLY A 426 39.28 -28.02 -23.91
C GLY A 426 39.02 -29.03 -25.02
N ARG A 427 38.89 -30.30 -24.62
CA ARG A 427 38.52 -31.42 -25.50
C ARG A 427 37.41 -32.27 -24.89
N PHE A 428 36.80 -33.11 -25.73
CA PHE A 428 35.71 -33.98 -25.33
C PHE A 428 36.10 -35.43 -25.49
N ASN A 429 35.64 -36.28 -24.56
CA ASN A 429 35.92 -37.70 -24.60
C ASN A 429 34.97 -38.49 -25.53
N SER A 430 33.81 -37.93 -25.87
CA SER A 430 32.79 -38.56 -26.72
C SER A 430 31.79 -37.49 -27.22
N PRO A 431 30.90 -37.82 -28.18
CA PRO A 431 29.85 -36.90 -28.62
C PRO A 431 29.04 -36.32 -27.45
N ILE A 432 28.54 -35.10 -27.61
CA ILE A 432 27.90 -34.34 -26.52
C ILE A 432 26.67 -35.10 -26.02
N SER A 433 26.81 -35.69 -24.84
CA SER A 433 25.73 -36.26 -24.03
C SER A 433 25.87 -35.78 -22.60
N GLU A 434 24.81 -35.88 -21.80
CA GLU A 434 24.87 -35.46 -20.39
C GLU A 434 25.93 -36.24 -19.57
N ARG A 435 26.30 -37.44 -20.02
CA ARG A 435 27.31 -38.32 -19.42
C ARG A 435 28.72 -38.13 -19.99
N SER A 436 28.89 -37.38 -21.09
CA SER A 436 30.20 -37.08 -21.67
C SER A 436 30.87 -35.93 -20.91
N PHE A 437 32.18 -35.77 -21.07
CA PHE A 437 33.01 -34.86 -20.30
C PHE A 437 33.66 -33.80 -21.20
N LEU A 438 33.73 -32.58 -20.68
CA LEU A 438 34.68 -31.56 -21.11
C LEU A 438 35.94 -31.69 -20.23
N ILE A 439 37.08 -31.91 -20.89
CA ILE A 439 38.41 -32.07 -20.31
C ILE A 439 39.21 -30.80 -20.60
N LYS A 440 39.83 -30.21 -19.57
CA LYS A 440 40.72 -29.04 -19.71
C LYS A 440 42.01 -29.46 -20.43
N GLU A 441 42.48 -28.61 -21.33
CA GLU A 441 43.83 -28.71 -21.87
C GLU A 441 44.84 -28.08 -20.92
N THR A 442 46.13 -28.40 -21.07
CA THR A 442 47.21 -27.98 -20.17
C THR A 442 47.42 -26.46 -20.13
N ASN A 443 47.01 -25.75 -21.18
CA ASN A 443 47.02 -24.30 -21.31
C ASN A 443 45.70 -23.64 -20.90
N PHE A 444 44.74 -24.36 -20.31
CA PHE A 444 43.48 -23.77 -19.88
C PHE A 444 43.74 -22.73 -18.79
N THR A 445 43.52 -21.46 -19.11
CA THR A 445 43.40 -20.38 -18.13
C THR A 445 41.97 -19.88 -18.07
N ARG A 446 41.52 -19.52 -16.86
CA ARG A 446 40.15 -19.07 -16.66
C ARG A 446 39.90 -17.73 -17.37
N GLU A 447 40.87 -16.82 -17.28
CA GLU A 447 40.81 -15.51 -17.93
C GLU A 447 40.66 -15.65 -19.44
N GLU A 448 41.49 -16.45 -20.09
CA GLU A 448 41.41 -16.67 -21.54
C GLU A 448 40.07 -17.32 -21.95
N ALA A 449 39.58 -18.29 -21.17
CA ALA A 449 38.28 -18.92 -21.41
C ALA A 449 37.10 -17.94 -21.29
N ILE A 450 37.12 -17.03 -20.31
CA ILE A 450 36.13 -15.95 -20.16
C ILE A 450 36.22 -15.01 -21.36
N THR A 451 37.41 -14.55 -21.74
CA THR A 451 37.60 -13.59 -22.85
C THR A 451 37.06 -14.14 -24.16
N ILE A 452 37.32 -15.40 -24.51
CA ILE A 452 36.86 -15.96 -25.79
C ILE A 452 35.38 -16.36 -25.80
N CYS A 453 34.80 -16.65 -24.63
CA CYS A 453 33.40 -17.07 -24.52
C CYS A 453 32.44 -15.91 -24.27
N THR A 454 32.89 -14.81 -23.66
CA THR A 454 32.09 -13.59 -23.41
C THR A 454 31.36 -13.09 -24.67
N PRO A 455 32.00 -13.04 -25.86
CA PRO A 455 31.35 -12.65 -27.10
C PRO A 455 30.13 -13.50 -27.48
N ILE A 456 30.03 -14.76 -27.06
CA ILE A 456 28.88 -15.64 -27.38
C ILE A 456 27.59 -15.06 -26.81
N ILE A 457 27.65 -14.58 -25.56
CA ILE A 457 26.50 -14.02 -24.86
C ILE A 457 26.40 -12.51 -25.14
N ALA A 458 27.52 -11.80 -25.16
CA ALA A 458 27.55 -10.36 -25.40
C ALA A 458 27.08 -9.99 -26.81
N SER A 459 27.44 -10.75 -27.85
CA SER A 459 26.96 -10.50 -29.23
C SER A 459 25.46 -10.70 -29.36
N ARG A 460 24.90 -11.68 -28.64
CA ARG A 460 23.47 -11.94 -28.63
C ARG A 460 22.71 -10.90 -27.82
N ILE A 461 23.23 -10.48 -26.66
CA ILE A 461 22.65 -9.37 -25.89
C ILE A 461 22.71 -8.09 -26.72
N LYS A 462 23.83 -7.84 -27.42
CA LYS A 462 23.95 -6.73 -28.37
C LYS A 462 22.99 -6.87 -29.55
N GLY A 463 22.73 -8.09 -30.02
CA GLY A 463 21.75 -8.38 -31.07
C GLY A 463 20.30 -8.18 -30.61
N THR A 464 20.00 -8.54 -29.37
CA THR A 464 18.70 -8.29 -28.71
C THR A 464 18.52 -6.80 -28.43
N ILE A 465 19.55 -6.10 -27.97
CA ILE A 465 19.56 -4.64 -27.74
C ILE A 465 19.55 -3.83 -29.06
N LYS A 466 20.12 -4.38 -30.15
CA LYS A 466 20.05 -3.76 -31.49
C LYS A 466 18.77 -4.12 -32.27
N GLY A 467 18.06 -5.16 -31.82
CA GLY A 467 16.80 -5.64 -32.40
C GLY A 467 15.56 -5.25 -31.59
N SER A 468 15.76 -4.61 -30.43
CA SER A 468 14.79 -3.79 -29.70
C SER A 468 15.06 -2.32 -30.01
#